data_AF-A0A2S4RV90-F1
#
_entry.id   AF-A0A2S4RV90-F1
#
_cell.length_a   1.000
_cell.length_b   1.000
_cell.length_c   1.000
_cell.angle_alpha   90.00
_cell.angle_beta   90.00
_cell.angle_gamma   90.00
#
_symmetry.space_group_name_H-M   'P 1'
#
loop_
_entity.id
_entity.type
_entity.pdbx_description
1 polymer ?
#
loop_
_entity_poly.entity_id
_entity_poly.type
_entity_poly.pdbx_seq_one_letter_code
_entity_poly.pdbx_strand_id
1 'polypeptide(L)'
;MEDLACSWSPNLIVELIKSIAWPVVVLLIGFSFRTRIVEVARSFFSKNMVSEISATVSGVSAKFVAAKQSIEVLETASSNTANLPKNMSIEAIKERHEQYKTEFSEELYQAIIKHTSSLNVDNEVKIELLAREASLFQSAIRYFSINKVLFRSQYNLFYIIASNDSYIREEDAYLHFETIKKNNKEVFVDWDWIKYIAYPVSNELIYKDDDGYKLTPTGRSYVAFMSKNPQLIDELAKL
;
A
#
# COMPACT_ATOMS: atom_id res chain seq x y z
N MET A 1 -10.52 -82.33 -1.09
CA MET A 1 -10.24 -81.57 -2.32
C MET A 1 -9.52 -80.31 -1.89
N GLU A 2 -8.21 -80.32 -2.13
CA GLU A 2 -7.23 -79.21 -2.18
C GLU A 2 -7.55 -77.89 -1.46
N ASP A 3 -7.00 -77.75 -0.24
CA ASP A 3 -6.71 -76.44 0.34
C ASP A 3 -5.47 -75.87 -0.34
N LEU A 4 -5.68 -74.96 -1.30
CA LEU A 4 -4.64 -74.14 -1.91
C LEU A 4 -4.09 -73.17 -0.85
N ALA A 5 -3.12 -73.62 -0.06
CA ALA A 5 -2.29 -72.77 0.78
C ALA A 5 -1.48 -71.82 -0.13
N CYS A 6 -2.02 -70.63 -0.36
CA CYS A 6 -1.39 -69.57 -1.12
C CYS A 6 -0.17 -69.06 -0.32
N SER A 7 1.01 -69.60 -0.61
CA SER A 7 2.27 -69.13 -0.01
C SER A 7 2.74 -67.88 -0.76
N TRP A 8 2.27 -66.72 -0.30
CA TRP A 8 2.79 -65.45 -0.77
C TRP A 8 4.23 -65.29 -0.28
N SER A 9 5.20 -65.31 -1.20
CA SER A 9 6.58 -65.00 -0.84
C SER A 9 6.66 -63.53 -0.43
N PRO A 10 7.42 -63.17 0.64
CA PRO A 10 7.55 -61.78 1.08
C PRO A 10 8.00 -60.82 -0.03
N ASN A 11 8.75 -61.31 -1.02
CA ASN A 11 9.20 -60.52 -2.17
C ASN A 11 8.05 -60.09 -3.08
N LEU A 12 7.03 -60.95 -3.29
CA LEU A 12 5.86 -60.63 -4.12
C LEU A 12 4.98 -59.55 -3.46
N ILE A 13 4.86 -59.58 -2.12
CA ILE A 13 4.12 -58.56 -1.37
C ILE A 13 4.82 -57.19 -1.49
N VAL A 14 6.15 -57.16 -1.39
CA VAL A 14 6.93 -55.91 -1.50
C VAL A 14 6.88 -55.33 -2.91
N GLU A 15 6.93 -56.16 -3.95
CA GLU A 15 6.81 -55.70 -5.34
C GLU A 15 5.40 -55.15 -5.66
N LEU A 16 4.36 -55.80 -5.15
CA LEU A 16 2.99 -55.33 -5.31
C LEU A 16 2.77 -53.98 -4.60
N ILE A 17 3.29 -53.83 -3.38
CA ILE A 17 3.22 -52.56 -2.64
C ILE A 17 4.00 -51.45 -3.36
N LYS A 18 5.19 -51.74 -3.90
CA LYS A 18 5.96 -50.76 -4.69
C LYS A 18 5.22 -50.29 -5.94
N SER A 19 4.53 -51.21 -6.63
CA SER A 19 3.78 -50.89 -7.85
C SER A 19 2.51 -50.08 -7.58
N ILE A 20 1.84 -50.33 -6.45
CA ILE A 20 0.58 -49.66 -6.08
C ILE A 20 0.82 -48.34 -5.32
N ALA A 21 1.96 -48.19 -4.63
CA ALA A 21 2.26 -47.01 -3.83
C ALA A 21 2.27 -45.71 -4.65
N TRP A 22 2.86 -45.71 -5.84
CA TRP A 22 2.96 -44.50 -6.66
C TRP A 22 1.60 -43.98 -7.17
N PRO A 23 0.72 -44.80 -7.77
CA PRO A 23 -0.64 -44.38 -8.11
C PRO A 23 -1.45 -43.87 -6.92
N VAL A 24 -1.34 -44.51 -5.75
CA VAL A 24 -2.04 -44.10 -4.54
C VAL A 24 -1.53 -42.76 -4.02
N VAL A 25 -0.20 -42.54 -4.03
CA VAL A 25 0.39 -41.25 -3.66
C VAL A 25 -0.04 -40.15 -4.61
N VAL A 26 -0.06 -40.40 -5.93
CA VAL A 26 -0.54 -39.42 -6.93
C VAL A 26 -2.02 -39.10 -6.72
N LEU A 27 -2.86 -40.10 -6.40
CA LEU A 27 -4.28 -39.88 -6.09
C LEU A 27 -4.48 -39.11 -4.78
N LEU A 28 -3.71 -39.40 -3.73
CA LEU A 28 -3.78 -38.67 -2.45
C LEU A 28 -3.29 -37.22 -2.58
N ILE A 29 -2.24 -36.98 -3.35
CA ILE A 29 -1.77 -35.62 -3.69
C ILE A 29 -2.86 -34.92 -4.51
N GLY A 30 -3.39 -35.52 -5.58
CA GLY A 30 -4.46 -34.94 -6.39
C GLY A 30 -5.73 -34.64 -5.59
N PHE A 31 -6.11 -35.51 -4.66
CA PHE A 31 -7.30 -35.33 -3.81
C PHE A 31 -7.10 -34.24 -2.75
N SER A 32 -5.93 -34.18 -2.11
CA SER A 32 -5.60 -33.13 -1.13
C SER A 32 -5.44 -31.74 -1.78
N PHE A 33 -4.98 -31.68 -3.03
CA PHE A 33 -4.90 -30.43 -3.80
C PHE A 33 -6.28 -29.94 -4.25
N ARG A 34 -7.21 -30.85 -4.59
CA ARG A 34 -8.56 -30.47 -5.05
C ARG A 34 -9.39 -29.80 -3.94
N THR A 35 -9.29 -30.26 -2.70
CA THR A 35 -10.07 -29.68 -1.60
C THR A 35 -9.51 -28.33 -1.15
N ARG A 36 -8.18 -28.18 -1.07
CA ARG A 36 -7.54 -26.92 -0.63
C ARG A 36 -7.57 -25.82 -1.68
N ILE A 37 -7.34 -26.11 -2.96
CA ILE A 37 -7.40 -25.08 -4.01
C ILE A 37 -8.84 -24.64 -4.26
N VAL A 38 -9.84 -25.53 -4.18
CA VAL A 38 -11.23 -25.14 -4.39
C VAL A 38 -11.76 -24.28 -3.26
N GLU A 39 -11.34 -24.48 -2.00
CA GLU A 39 -11.69 -23.58 -0.90
C GLU A 39 -10.96 -22.24 -0.97
N VAL A 40 -9.69 -22.22 -1.35
CA VAL A 40 -8.95 -20.96 -1.57
C VAL A 40 -9.52 -20.22 -2.78
N ALA A 41 -9.78 -20.89 -3.90
CA ALA A 41 -10.40 -20.29 -5.06
C ALA A 41 -11.83 -19.82 -4.75
N ARG A 42 -12.65 -20.60 -4.03
CA ARG A 42 -13.98 -20.14 -3.61
C ARG A 42 -13.91 -19.01 -2.60
N SER A 43 -12.94 -18.93 -1.70
CA SER A 43 -12.82 -17.80 -0.78
C SER A 43 -12.28 -16.54 -1.47
N PHE A 44 -11.41 -16.69 -2.48
CA PHE A 44 -10.94 -15.60 -3.33
C PHE A 44 -12.02 -15.09 -4.30
N PHE A 45 -12.84 -15.98 -4.89
CA PHE A 45 -13.92 -15.61 -5.81
C PHE A 45 -15.22 -15.22 -5.10
N SER A 46 -15.52 -15.73 -3.89
CA SER A 46 -16.73 -15.34 -3.15
C SER A 46 -16.57 -14.03 -2.37
N LYS A 47 -15.33 -13.62 -2.03
CA LYS A 47 -15.07 -12.30 -1.42
C LYS A 47 -14.81 -11.18 -2.43
N ASN A 48 -14.57 -11.49 -3.71
CA ASN A 48 -14.42 -10.51 -4.77
C ASN A 48 -15.29 -10.90 -5.96
N MET A 49 -16.56 -10.52 -5.88
CA MET A 49 -17.48 -10.55 -7.01
C MET A 49 -16.99 -9.54 -8.06
N VAL A 50 -16.06 -9.98 -8.92
CA VAL A 50 -15.67 -9.26 -10.14
C VAL A 50 -16.83 -9.40 -11.12
N SER A 51 -17.83 -8.53 -10.98
CA SER A 51 -18.75 -8.23 -12.08
C SER A 51 -18.22 -7.01 -12.81
N GLU A 52 -18.10 -7.15 -14.13
CA GLU A 52 -17.69 -6.14 -15.12
C GLU A 52 -16.18 -5.92 -15.27
N ILE A 53 -15.56 -6.88 -15.94
CA ILE A 53 -14.32 -6.67 -16.70
C ILE A 53 -14.67 -5.83 -17.94
N SER A 54 -14.69 -4.50 -17.78
CA SER A 54 -14.46 -3.54 -18.87
C SER A 54 -13.00 -3.09 -18.74
N ALA A 55 -12.15 -3.62 -19.62
CA ALA A 55 -10.71 -3.63 -19.46
C ALA A 55 -10.04 -2.41 -20.10
N THR A 56 -9.57 -1.49 -19.25
CA THR A 56 -8.27 -0.84 -19.41
C THR A 56 -7.52 -0.97 -18.08
N VAL A 57 -6.20 -1.20 -18.12
CA VAL A 57 -5.35 -1.33 -16.91
C VAL A 57 -5.52 -0.13 -15.95
N SER A 58 -5.81 1.04 -16.52
CA SER A 58 -6.14 2.27 -15.80
C SER A 58 -7.47 2.19 -15.03
N GLY A 59 -8.53 1.64 -15.62
CA GLY A 59 -9.86 1.53 -14.98
C GLY A 59 -9.88 0.60 -13.76
N VAL A 60 -9.13 -0.50 -13.77
CA VAL A 60 -9.02 -1.44 -12.64
C VAL A 60 -8.23 -0.81 -11.48
N SER A 61 -7.11 -0.14 -11.80
CA SER A 61 -6.31 0.60 -10.79
C SER A 61 -7.14 1.67 -10.09
N ALA A 62 -7.91 2.44 -10.86
CA ALA A 62 -8.70 3.52 -10.31
C ALA A 62 -9.90 3.03 -9.48
N LYS A 63 -10.59 1.95 -9.87
CA LYS A 63 -11.63 1.33 -9.03
C LYS A 63 -11.06 0.79 -7.71
N PHE A 64 -9.84 0.25 -7.73
CA PHE A 64 -9.18 -0.21 -6.50
C PHE A 64 -8.79 0.95 -5.57
N VAL A 65 -8.23 2.02 -6.12
CA VAL A 65 -7.94 3.24 -5.36
C VAL A 65 -9.22 3.87 -4.80
N ALA A 66 -10.31 3.87 -5.57
CA ALA A 66 -11.61 4.33 -5.12
C ALA A 66 -12.13 3.55 -3.88
N ALA A 67 -12.03 2.22 -3.93
CA ALA A 67 -12.37 1.36 -2.80
C ALA A 67 -11.49 1.64 -1.58
N LYS A 68 -10.18 1.82 -1.78
CA LYS A 68 -9.24 2.13 -0.69
C LYS A 68 -9.50 3.49 -0.04
N GLN A 69 -9.73 4.55 -0.81
CA GLN A 69 -10.05 5.87 -0.24
C GLN A 69 -11.30 5.81 0.63
N SER A 70 -12.32 5.06 0.20
CA SER A 70 -13.56 4.91 0.96
C SER A 70 -13.33 4.21 2.31
N ILE A 71 -12.40 3.26 2.38
CA ILE A 71 -12.00 2.57 3.62
C ILE A 71 -11.11 3.47 4.47
N GLU A 72 -10.09 4.09 3.89
CA GLU A 72 -9.16 4.93 4.64
C GLU A 72 -9.81 6.18 5.23
N VAL A 73 -10.79 6.80 4.56
CA VAL A 73 -11.57 7.92 5.13
C VAL A 73 -12.30 7.49 6.41
N LEU A 74 -12.77 6.24 6.48
CA LEU A 74 -13.39 5.67 7.68
C LEU A 74 -12.34 5.35 8.78
N GLU A 75 -11.10 5.03 8.40
CA GLU A 75 -10.01 4.65 9.32
C GLU A 75 -9.08 5.81 9.74
N THR A 76 -9.10 6.95 9.05
CA THR A 76 -8.23 8.12 9.31
C THR A 76 -8.35 8.72 10.72
N ALA A 77 -9.25 8.22 11.56
CA ALA A 77 -9.32 8.58 12.97
C ALA A 77 -8.13 8.11 13.82
N SER A 78 -7.22 7.22 13.35
CA SER A 78 -6.29 6.55 14.30
C SER A 78 -4.86 6.19 13.88
N SER A 79 -4.31 6.54 12.70
CA SER A 79 -2.90 6.19 12.44
C SER A 79 -2.12 7.13 11.51
N ASN A 80 -1.72 8.28 12.05
CA ASN A 80 -0.67 9.09 11.45
C ASN A 80 0.70 8.44 11.73
N THR A 81 1.14 7.56 10.83
CA THR A 81 2.45 6.88 10.85
C THR A 81 3.65 7.84 10.84
N ALA A 82 3.42 9.12 10.57
CA ALA A 82 4.41 10.19 10.58
C ALA A 82 4.63 10.86 11.94
N ASN A 83 3.75 10.62 12.91
CA ASN A 83 3.85 11.27 14.21
C ASN A 83 4.73 10.47 15.16
N LEU A 84 5.68 11.16 15.79
CA LEU A 84 6.43 10.61 16.91
C LEU A 84 5.45 10.23 18.04
N PRO A 85 5.61 9.06 18.68
CA PRO A 85 4.73 8.65 19.77
C PRO A 85 4.72 9.67 20.90
N LYS A 86 3.54 9.95 21.46
CA LYS A 86 3.39 10.89 22.57
C LYS A 86 4.03 10.40 23.89
N ASN A 87 4.11 9.08 24.08
CA ASN A 87 4.79 8.46 25.21
C ASN A 87 6.01 7.69 24.69
N MET A 88 7.19 8.24 24.93
CA MET A 88 8.46 7.78 24.37
C MET A 88 9.45 7.50 25.50
N SER A 89 9.14 6.53 26.36
CA SER A 89 10.16 6.08 27.32
C SER A 89 11.32 5.43 26.55
N ILE A 90 12.53 5.54 27.10
CA ILE A 90 13.73 4.98 26.48
C ILE A 90 13.55 3.46 26.26
N GLU A 91 12.89 2.81 27.22
CA GLU A 91 12.61 1.38 27.20
C GLU A 91 11.68 1.01 26.04
N ALA A 92 10.61 1.78 25.82
CA ALA A 92 9.67 1.54 24.72
C ALA A 92 10.32 1.76 23.34
N ILE A 93 11.25 2.71 23.23
CA ILE A 93 12.02 2.92 22.00
C ILE A 93 12.94 1.72 21.73
N LYS A 94 13.67 1.26 22.75
CA LYS A 94 14.56 0.11 22.64
C LYS A 94 13.81 -1.16 22.26
N GLU A 95 12.69 -1.43 22.94
CA GLU A 95 11.84 -2.58 22.64
C GLU A 95 11.34 -2.54 21.20
N ARG A 96 10.87 -1.38 20.73
CA ARG A 96 10.48 -1.21 19.33
C ARG A 96 11.63 -1.49 18.37
N HIS A 97 12.82 -0.95 18.63
CA HIS A 97 13.98 -1.18 17.76
C HIS A 97 14.29 -2.66 17.63
N GLU A 98 14.29 -3.41 18.74
CA GLU A 98 14.51 -4.86 18.70
C GLU A 98 13.38 -5.61 17.98
N GLN A 99 12.13 -5.20 18.18
CA GLN A 99 10.97 -5.84 17.55
C GLN A 99 10.99 -5.71 16.00
N TYR A 100 11.38 -4.54 15.49
CA TYR A 100 11.38 -4.26 14.05
C TYR A 100 12.76 -4.46 13.39
N LYS A 101 13.75 -4.90 14.16
CA LYS A 101 15.09 -5.18 13.66
C LYS A 101 15.05 -6.31 12.64
N THR A 102 15.60 -6.03 11.48
CA THR A 102 15.89 -6.96 10.40
C THR A 102 17.40 -6.93 10.11
N GLU A 103 17.90 -7.97 9.44
CA GLU A 103 19.30 -8.03 8.99
C GLU A 103 19.69 -6.78 8.19
N PHE A 104 18.88 -6.42 7.19
CA PHE A 104 19.14 -5.24 6.36
C PHE A 104 19.06 -3.92 7.15
N SER A 105 18.12 -3.78 8.09
CA SER A 105 18.08 -2.57 8.92
C SER A 105 19.30 -2.44 9.85
N GLU A 106 19.87 -3.57 10.30
CA GLU A 106 21.09 -3.58 11.09
C GLU A 106 22.30 -3.19 10.24
N GLU A 107 22.44 -3.74 9.03
CA GLU A 107 23.49 -3.33 8.08
C GLU A 107 23.45 -1.83 7.81
N LEU A 108 22.24 -1.29 7.55
CA LEU A 108 22.04 0.13 7.32
C LEU A 108 22.39 0.98 8.54
N TYR A 109 21.98 0.54 9.75
CA TYR A 109 22.36 1.19 11.00
C TYR A 109 23.88 1.26 11.16
N GLN A 110 24.59 0.14 10.98
CA GLN A 110 26.05 0.11 11.07
C GLN A 110 26.71 1.00 10.02
N ALA A 111 26.19 1.03 8.79
CA ALA A 111 26.67 1.94 7.74
C ALA A 111 26.49 3.41 8.14
N ILE A 112 25.35 3.78 8.72
CA ILE A 112 25.07 5.14 9.20
C ILE A 112 26.02 5.52 10.35
N ILE A 113 26.25 4.63 11.32
CA ILE A 113 27.19 4.86 12.43
C ILE A 113 28.61 5.05 11.91
N LYS A 114 29.05 4.21 10.98
CA LYS A 114 30.38 4.33 10.36
C LYS A 114 30.52 5.66 9.60
N HIS A 115 29.52 6.03 8.81
CA HIS A 115 29.52 7.27 8.05
C HIS A 115 29.55 8.50 8.96
N THR A 116 28.66 8.57 9.96
CA THR A 116 28.60 9.69 10.91
C THR A 116 29.88 9.82 11.75
N SER A 117 30.51 8.70 12.10
CA SER A 117 31.80 8.71 12.82
C SER A 117 32.93 9.27 11.95
N SER A 118 32.89 9.03 10.63
CA SER A 118 33.92 9.52 9.70
C SER A 118 33.86 11.04 9.44
N LEU A 119 32.72 11.69 9.74
CA LEU A 119 32.55 13.13 9.55
C LEU A 119 33.42 13.98 10.48
N ASN A 120 33.96 13.40 11.56
CA ASN A 120 34.81 14.08 12.54
C ASN A 120 34.20 15.39 13.08
N VAL A 121 32.90 15.37 13.36
CA VAL A 121 32.15 16.47 13.98
C VAL A 121 31.66 16.09 15.38
N ASP A 122 31.28 17.10 16.15
CA ASP A 122 30.74 16.93 17.49
C ASP A 122 29.39 16.20 17.50
N ASN A 123 29.05 15.61 18.64
CA ASN A 123 27.85 14.79 18.76
C ASN A 123 26.57 15.61 18.60
N GLU A 124 26.53 16.86 19.04
CA GLU A 124 25.39 17.75 18.83
C GLU A 124 25.11 17.94 17.32
N VAL A 125 26.16 18.13 16.53
CA VAL A 125 26.05 18.27 15.06
C VAL A 125 25.57 16.97 14.44
N LYS A 126 26.07 15.81 14.90
CA LYS A 126 25.56 14.49 14.44
C LYS A 126 24.08 14.33 14.72
N ILE A 127 23.62 14.73 15.92
CA ILE A 127 22.20 14.66 16.30
C ILE A 127 21.36 15.55 15.38
N GLU A 128 21.79 16.79 15.11
CA GLU A 128 21.07 17.69 14.20
C GLU A 128 20.97 17.11 12.78
N LEU A 129 22.07 16.58 12.25
CA LEU A 129 22.12 15.96 10.93
C LEU A 129 21.18 14.73 10.86
N LEU A 130 21.26 13.84 11.84
CA LEU A 130 20.41 12.65 11.90
C LEU A 130 18.94 13.03 12.10
N ALA A 131 18.63 14.07 12.89
CA ALA A 131 17.27 14.55 13.08
C ALA A 131 16.69 15.13 11.77
N ARG A 132 17.50 15.88 11.01
CA ARG A 132 17.11 16.37 9.67
C ARG A 132 16.84 15.21 8.71
N GLU A 133 17.75 14.25 8.60
CA GLU A 133 17.56 13.07 7.76
C GLU A 133 16.33 12.27 8.17
N ALA A 134 16.14 12.02 9.47
CA ALA A 134 14.96 11.34 10.00
C ALA A 134 13.67 12.08 9.62
N SER A 135 13.66 13.41 9.68
CA SER A 135 12.49 14.21 9.27
C SER A 135 12.16 14.07 7.78
N LEU A 136 13.19 13.96 6.92
CA LEU A 136 13.03 13.74 5.49
C LEU A 136 12.48 12.35 5.20
N PHE A 137 13.03 11.30 5.83
CA PHE A 137 12.53 9.93 5.68
C PHE A 137 11.09 9.78 6.19
N GLN A 138 10.79 10.36 7.35
CA GLN A 138 9.43 10.31 7.92
C GLN A 138 8.42 11.02 7.02
N SER A 139 8.82 12.14 6.42
CA SER A 139 8.00 12.87 5.43
C SER A 139 7.79 12.02 4.18
N ALA A 140 8.84 11.40 3.64
CA ALA A 140 8.75 10.53 2.47
C ALA A 140 7.81 9.33 2.72
N ILE A 141 7.87 8.70 3.90
CA ILE A 141 6.95 7.63 4.30
C ILE A 141 5.49 8.11 4.26
N ARG A 142 5.22 9.34 4.74
CA ARG A 142 3.87 9.94 4.66
C ARG A 142 3.45 10.11 3.21
N TYR A 143 4.31 10.63 2.34
CA TYR A 143 4.01 10.87 0.93
C TYR A 143 3.78 9.57 0.15
N PHE A 144 4.58 8.53 0.39
CA PHE A 144 4.35 7.22 -0.20
C PHE A 144 3.04 6.59 0.27
N SER A 145 2.62 6.84 1.52
CA SER A 145 1.32 6.39 2.03
C SER A 145 0.18 7.10 1.30
N ILE A 146 0.29 8.42 1.09
CA ILE A 146 -0.66 9.21 0.29
C ILE A 146 -0.76 8.66 -1.15
N ASN A 147 0.37 8.35 -1.79
CA ASN A 147 0.40 7.84 -3.17
C ASN A 147 -0.35 6.51 -3.36
N LYS A 148 -0.49 5.69 -2.31
CA LYS A 148 -1.20 4.39 -2.40
C LYS A 148 -2.69 4.55 -2.70
N VAL A 149 -3.23 5.73 -2.43
CA VAL A 149 -4.67 6.00 -2.48
C VAL A 149 -5.03 7.32 -3.14
N LEU A 150 -4.08 8.18 -3.49
CA LEU A 150 -4.38 9.42 -4.20
C LEU A 150 -4.59 9.18 -5.71
N PHE A 151 -5.61 9.79 -6.29
CA PHE A 151 -5.77 9.83 -7.74
C PHE A 151 -4.79 10.83 -8.38
N ARG A 152 -4.34 10.52 -9.60
CA ARG A 152 -3.53 11.48 -10.39
C ARG A 152 -4.26 12.81 -10.60
N SER A 153 -5.57 12.78 -10.80
CA SER A 153 -6.38 13.99 -10.97
C SER A 153 -6.41 14.88 -9.72
N GLN A 154 -6.34 14.30 -8.52
CA GLN A 154 -6.26 15.03 -7.25
C GLN A 154 -4.87 15.66 -7.10
N TYR A 155 -3.81 14.95 -7.46
CA TYR A 155 -2.47 15.55 -7.54
C TYR A 155 -2.44 16.74 -8.51
N ASN A 156 -3.04 16.60 -9.70
CA ASN A 156 -3.13 17.70 -10.66
C ASN A 156 -3.87 18.91 -10.08
N LEU A 157 -4.95 18.69 -9.31
CA LEU A 157 -5.63 19.75 -8.58
C LEU A 157 -4.70 20.44 -7.59
N PHE A 158 -3.91 19.69 -6.82
CA PHE A 158 -2.94 20.27 -5.89
C PHE A 158 -1.86 21.08 -6.61
N TYR A 159 -1.42 20.62 -7.77
CA TYR A 159 -0.45 21.34 -8.60
C TYR A 159 -1.02 22.67 -9.11
N ILE A 160 -2.30 22.69 -9.53
CA ILE A 160 -3.01 23.92 -9.90
C ILE A 160 -3.07 24.88 -8.70
N ILE A 161 -3.49 24.38 -7.54
CA ILE A 161 -3.55 25.19 -6.30
C ILE A 161 -2.17 25.77 -5.98
N ALA A 162 -1.12 24.95 -6.01
CA ALA A 162 0.25 25.38 -5.72
C ALA A 162 0.74 26.46 -6.69
N SER A 163 0.30 26.40 -7.95
CA SER A 163 0.66 27.37 -8.98
C SER A 163 -0.14 28.68 -8.90
N ASN A 164 -1.29 28.66 -8.20
CA ASN A 164 -2.21 29.78 -8.05
C ASN A 164 -2.18 30.32 -6.60
N ASP A 165 -1.01 30.78 -6.14
CA ASP A 165 -0.83 31.34 -4.79
C ASP A 165 -1.36 30.44 -3.64
N SER A 166 -1.28 29.12 -3.84
CA SER A 166 -1.78 28.11 -2.91
C SER A 166 -3.30 28.17 -2.65
N TYR A 167 -4.10 28.71 -3.57
CA TYR A 167 -5.56 28.82 -3.45
C TYR A 167 -6.29 28.46 -4.76
N ILE A 168 -7.49 27.91 -4.63
CA ILE A 168 -8.45 27.71 -5.73
C ILE A 168 -9.87 27.96 -5.23
N ARG A 169 -10.72 28.63 -6.03
CA ARG A 169 -12.15 28.75 -5.71
C ARG A 169 -12.83 27.39 -5.76
N GLU A 170 -13.84 27.18 -4.93
CA GLU A 170 -14.60 25.93 -4.86
C GLU A 170 -15.25 25.60 -6.21
N GLU A 171 -15.75 26.61 -6.92
CA GLU A 171 -16.35 26.46 -8.25
C GLU A 171 -15.34 25.96 -9.29
N ASP A 172 -14.10 26.46 -9.27
CA ASP A 172 -13.05 26.06 -10.22
C ASP A 172 -12.54 24.64 -9.89
N ALA A 173 -12.44 24.31 -8.60
CA ALA A 173 -12.07 22.97 -8.14
C ALA A 173 -13.16 21.94 -8.50
N TYR A 174 -14.43 22.31 -8.37
CA TYR A 174 -15.57 21.50 -8.79
C TYR A 174 -15.57 21.29 -10.32
N LEU A 175 -15.31 22.35 -11.09
CA LEU A 175 -15.22 22.26 -12.56
C LEU A 175 -14.08 21.32 -13.02
N HIS A 176 -12.94 21.34 -12.32
CA HIS A 176 -11.86 20.38 -12.54
C HIS A 176 -12.35 18.94 -12.34
N PHE A 177 -13.05 18.66 -11.23
CA PHE A 177 -13.62 17.34 -10.98
C PHE A 177 -14.63 16.91 -12.06
N GLU A 178 -15.58 17.77 -12.43
CA GLU A 178 -16.58 17.45 -13.46
C GLU A 178 -15.94 17.16 -14.82
N THR A 179 -14.88 17.88 -15.17
CA THR A 179 -14.10 17.62 -16.40
C THR A 179 -13.46 16.23 -16.37
N ILE A 180 -12.86 15.86 -15.25
CA ILE A 180 -12.24 14.54 -15.06
C ILE A 180 -13.30 13.42 -15.08
N LYS A 181 -14.43 13.62 -14.37
CA LYS A 181 -15.55 12.68 -14.32
C LYS A 181 -16.15 12.43 -15.71
N LYS A 182 -16.32 13.50 -16.51
CA LYS A 182 -16.82 13.40 -17.88
C LYS A 182 -15.91 12.58 -18.79
N ASN A 183 -14.60 12.68 -18.61
CA ASN A 183 -13.60 11.97 -19.40
C ASN A 183 -13.39 10.52 -18.93
N ASN A 184 -13.72 10.21 -17.67
CA ASN A 184 -13.49 8.90 -17.03
C ASN A 184 -14.76 8.33 -16.38
N LYS A 185 -15.88 8.33 -17.12
CA LYS A 185 -17.21 7.99 -16.59
C LYS A 185 -17.29 6.63 -15.91
N GLU A 186 -16.59 5.62 -16.42
CA GLU A 186 -16.61 4.26 -15.87
C GLU A 186 -16.00 4.15 -14.47
N VAL A 187 -15.09 5.06 -14.11
CA VAL A 187 -14.41 5.07 -12.82
C VAL A 187 -15.17 5.94 -11.82
N PHE A 188 -15.68 7.09 -12.27
CA PHE A 188 -16.34 8.08 -11.41
C PHE A 188 -17.87 7.96 -11.40
N VAL A 189 -18.45 6.85 -11.87
CA VAL A 189 -19.91 6.69 -11.98
C VAL A 189 -20.60 6.93 -10.63
N ASP A 190 -20.02 6.41 -9.55
CA ASP A 190 -20.54 6.53 -8.18
C ASP A 190 -19.87 7.65 -7.37
N TRP A 191 -19.00 8.45 -8.01
CA TRP A 191 -18.27 9.51 -7.35
C TRP A 191 -19.00 10.84 -7.48
N ASP A 192 -19.15 11.51 -6.36
CA ASP A 192 -19.56 12.91 -6.27
C ASP A 192 -18.36 13.76 -5.81
N TRP A 193 -18.56 15.08 -5.83
CA TRP A 193 -17.55 16.04 -5.39
C TRP A 193 -17.08 15.76 -3.95
N ILE A 194 -18.01 15.45 -3.04
CA ILE A 194 -17.72 15.22 -1.63
C ILE A 194 -16.76 14.04 -1.47
N LYS A 195 -17.05 12.91 -2.13
CA LYS A 195 -16.16 11.73 -2.14
C LYS A 195 -14.80 12.08 -2.73
N TYR A 196 -14.77 12.86 -3.80
CA TYR A 196 -13.54 13.28 -4.48
C TYR A 196 -12.63 14.13 -3.60
N ILE A 197 -13.17 15.03 -2.77
CA ILE A 197 -12.36 15.87 -1.87
C ILE A 197 -12.15 15.28 -0.48
N ALA A 198 -12.96 14.28 -0.08
CA ALA A 198 -12.96 13.74 1.28
C ALA A 198 -11.57 13.29 1.72
N TYR A 199 -10.88 12.50 0.88
CA TYR A 199 -9.55 12.01 1.19
C TYR A 199 -8.50 13.14 1.32
N PRO A 200 -8.36 14.06 0.33
CA PRO A 200 -7.48 15.23 0.46
C PRO A 200 -7.71 16.08 1.72
N VAL A 201 -8.97 16.26 2.12
CA VAL A 201 -9.34 17.04 3.30
C VAL A 201 -9.05 16.26 4.59
N SER A 202 -9.45 14.99 4.67
CA SER A 202 -9.28 14.16 5.87
C SER A 202 -7.81 13.87 6.19
N ASN A 203 -6.95 13.83 5.18
CA ASN A 203 -5.51 13.62 5.33
C ASN A 203 -4.71 14.93 5.46
N GLU A 204 -5.40 16.05 5.68
CA GLU A 204 -4.80 17.37 5.86
C GLU A 204 -3.90 17.77 4.70
N LEU A 205 -4.26 17.45 3.45
CA LEU A 205 -3.52 17.90 2.25
C LEU A 205 -4.03 19.27 1.80
N ILE A 206 -5.34 19.45 1.86
CA ILE A 206 -6.04 20.71 1.62
C ILE A 206 -6.98 21.02 2.78
N TYR A 207 -7.35 22.28 2.90
CA TYR A 207 -8.41 22.73 3.81
C TYR A 207 -9.30 23.74 3.10
N LYS A 208 -10.55 23.84 3.54
CA LYS A 208 -11.48 24.86 3.05
C LYS A 208 -11.14 26.20 3.69
N ASP A 209 -11.03 27.23 2.86
CA ASP A 209 -10.75 28.62 3.26
C ASP A 209 -11.74 29.52 2.54
N ASP A 210 -12.66 30.10 3.29
CA ASP A 210 -13.81 30.88 2.79
C ASP A 210 -14.57 30.17 1.65
N ASP A 211 -14.45 30.68 0.42
CA ASP A 211 -15.10 30.24 -0.81
C ASP A 211 -14.23 29.29 -1.66
N GLY A 212 -13.14 28.76 -1.10
CA GLY A 212 -12.19 27.93 -1.83
C GLY A 212 -11.41 26.95 -0.98
N TYR A 213 -10.33 26.44 -1.56
CA TYR A 213 -9.42 25.48 -0.96
C TYR A 213 -7.98 25.96 -1.01
N LYS A 214 -7.25 25.72 0.08
CA LYS A 214 -5.80 25.97 0.17
C LYS A 214 -5.05 24.70 0.51
N LEU A 215 -3.78 24.63 0.10
CA LEU A 215 -2.88 23.57 0.53
C LEU A 215 -2.42 23.81 1.97
N THR A 216 -2.40 22.77 2.78
CA THR A 216 -1.74 22.78 4.10
C THR A 216 -0.20 22.76 3.94
N PRO A 217 0.58 22.94 5.02
CA PRO A 217 2.03 22.67 4.97
C PRO A 217 2.36 21.27 4.46
N THR A 218 1.57 20.26 4.84
CA THR A 218 1.71 18.87 4.37
C THR A 218 1.45 18.79 2.87
N GLY A 219 0.35 19.36 2.38
CA GLY A 219 -0.01 19.36 0.96
C GLY A 219 1.03 20.06 0.08
N ARG A 220 1.53 21.23 0.51
CA ARG A 220 2.59 21.94 -0.22
C ARG A 220 3.89 21.12 -0.28
N SER A 221 4.28 20.52 0.84
CA SER A 221 5.48 19.69 0.91
C SER A 221 5.34 18.42 0.06
N TYR A 222 4.14 17.84 0.02
CA TYR A 222 3.81 16.72 -0.87
C TYR A 222 3.95 17.09 -2.35
N VAL A 223 3.39 18.21 -2.79
CA VAL A 223 3.55 18.70 -4.18
C VAL A 223 5.03 18.96 -4.51
N ALA A 224 5.78 19.56 -3.59
CA ALA A 224 7.21 19.79 -3.76
C ALA A 224 8.02 18.48 -3.83
N PHE A 225 7.62 17.45 -3.08
CA PHE A 225 8.24 16.13 -3.15
C PHE A 225 7.94 15.42 -4.47
N MET A 226 6.69 15.42 -4.91
CA MET A 226 6.26 14.76 -6.15
C MET A 226 6.87 15.43 -7.38
N SER A 227 6.97 16.77 -7.42
CA SER A 227 7.62 17.49 -8.53
C SER A 227 9.12 17.16 -8.69
N LYS A 228 9.81 16.82 -7.60
CA LYS A 228 11.19 16.31 -7.62
C LYS A 228 11.29 14.83 -7.99
N ASN A 229 10.17 14.10 -8.01
CA ASN A 229 10.09 12.68 -8.29
C ASN A 229 8.98 12.36 -9.31
N PRO A 230 9.10 12.80 -10.58
CA PRO A 230 8.03 12.66 -11.58
C PRO A 230 7.56 11.23 -11.82
N GLN A 231 8.45 10.24 -11.65
CA GLN A 231 8.13 8.82 -11.75
C GLN A 231 6.99 8.41 -10.78
N LEU A 232 6.94 9.00 -9.59
CA LEU A 232 5.89 8.72 -8.60
C LEU A 232 4.54 9.29 -9.02
N ILE A 233 4.53 10.37 -9.83
CA ILE A 233 3.29 10.94 -10.39
C ILE A 233 2.72 9.98 -11.44
N ASP A 234 3.58 9.34 -12.23
CA ASP A 234 3.17 8.39 -13.24
C ASP A 234 2.65 7.06 -12.68
N GLU A 235 3.05 6.72 -11.45
CA GLU A 235 2.57 5.57 -10.69
C GLU A 235 1.20 5.81 -10.02
N LEU A 236 0.78 7.07 -9.84
CA LEU A 236 -0.56 7.38 -9.32
C LEU A 236 -1.62 6.77 -10.23
N ALA A 237 -2.73 6.32 -9.64
CA ALA A 237 -3.83 5.71 -10.39
C ALA A 237 -4.24 6.61 -11.55
N LYS A 238 -3.93 6.11 -12.76
CA LYS A 238 -4.07 6.86 -14.01
C LYS A 238 -5.55 7.01 -14.34
N LEU A 239 -5.96 8.27 -14.46
CA LEU A 239 -7.26 8.76 -14.90
C LEU A 239 -7.01 9.95 -15.81
#